data_AF-A0A2H9LT11-F1
#
_entry.id   AF-A0A2H9LT11-F1
#
_cell.length_a   1.000
_cell.length_b   1.000
_cell.length_c   1.000
_cell.angle_alpha   90.00
_cell.angle_beta   90.00
_cell.angle_gamma   90.00
#
_symmetry.space_group_name_H-M   'P 1'
#
loop_
_entity.id
_entity.type
_entity.pdbx_description
1 polymer ?
#
loop_
_entity_poly.entity_id
_entity_poly.type
_entity_poly.pdbx_seq_one_letter_code
_entity_poly.pdbx_strand_id
1 'polypeptide(L)'
;MELKKNILINGFVDSFKVLKTRVNTRFIIFILSVLFAFIFLPVMIYLIAVIFILYFYFTKKNKILKEFLYSVILFFSDLFFLFVFFIIYNLFLGNIMNKVISLLTLTGKALQGLTQTDITLNILSNQQQMNSLIVNIGLWIFGLIALSYALYCIFQGLVWFIAHKILKEKTNFKEYIKRFFAVNILWCVSFVIIAYFYVRAVIYTQVLRSPSNIQTVSIFSVILLIILSYFALISYVLIKKYGFVDSIKKSFSLAIKEFATIAPMYVLLVLGFAVIDVLLRLLFMVNVTLMVIIGIILMFPFIAYARLVIISVIKNLTKKNN
;
A
#
# COMPACT_ATOMS: atom_id res chain seq x y z
N MET A 1 25.40 -31.30 -31.27
CA MET A 1 24.69 -29.99 -31.35
C MET A 1 23.19 -30.14 -31.07
N GLU A 2 22.55 -31.25 -31.45
CA GLU A 2 21.12 -31.52 -31.20
C GLU A 2 20.73 -31.61 -29.71
N LEU A 3 21.60 -32.12 -28.83
CA LEU A 3 21.28 -32.24 -27.40
C LEU A 3 21.05 -30.88 -26.71
N LYS A 4 21.79 -29.83 -27.10
CA LYS A 4 21.59 -28.46 -26.59
C LYS A 4 20.28 -27.84 -27.11
N LYS A 5 19.83 -28.24 -28.30
CA LYS A 5 18.59 -27.75 -28.91
C LYS A 5 17.36 -28.31 -28.18
N ASN A 6 17.39 -29.59 -27.79
CA ASN A 6 16.30 -30.22 -27.04
C ASN A 6 16.14 -29.68 -25.60
N ILE A 7 17.23 -29.32 -24.92
CA ILE A 7 17.16 -28.74 -23.55
C ILE A 7 16.53 -27.33 -23.58
N LEU A 8 16.85 -26.53 -24.60
CA LEU A 8 16.31 -25.17 -24.77
C LEU A 8 14.82 -25.20 -25.13
N ILE A 9 14.39 -26.13 -25.99
CA ILE A 9 12.98 -26.26 -26.40
C ILE A 9 12.11 -26.76 -25.24
N ASN A 10 12.57 -27.78 -24.50
CA ASN A 10 11.80 -28.33 -23.38
C ASN A 10 11.67 -27.33 -22.21
N GLY A 11 12.73 -26.60 -21.86
CA GLY A 11 12.65 -25.55 -20.85
C GLY A 11 11.68 -24.41 -21.21
N PHE A 12 11.53 -24.11 -22.51
CA PHE A 12 10.62 -23.08 -22.99
C PHE A 12 9.15 -23.55 -23.04
N VAL A 13 8.91 -24.81 -23.40
CA VAL A 13 7.57 -25.41 -23.37
C VAL A 13 7.04 -25.52 -21.94
N ASP A 14 7.89 -25.87 -20.97
CA ASP A 14 7.52 -25.87 -19.55
C ASP A 14 7.25 -24.45 -19.03
N SER A 15 8.04 -23.46 -19.48
CA SER A 15 7.79 -22.04 -19.19
C SER A 15 6.44 -21.57 -19.72
N PHE A 16 6.01 -22.04 -20.90
CA PHE A 16 4.71 -21.73 -21.50
C PHE A 16 3.54 -22.47 -20.84
N LYS A 17 3.73 -23.73 -20.41
CA LYS A 17 2.73 -24.45 -19.60
C LYS A 17 2.49 -23.77 -18.26
N VAL A 18 3.56 -23.30 -17.60
CA VAL A 18 3.47 -22.48 -16.38
C VAL A 18 2.79 -21.12 -16.65
N LEU A 19 2.97 -20.54 -17.84
CA LEU A 19 2.28 -19.31 -18.24
C LEU A 19 0.78 -19.53 -18.48
N LYS A 20 0.38 -20.64 -19.12
CA LYS A 20 -1.00 -20.98 -19.42
C LYS A 20 -1.80 -21.28 -18.15
N THR A 21 -1.22 -21.96 -17.17
CA THR A 21 -1.83 -22.13 -15.83
C THR A 21 -1.99 -20.78 -15.12
N ARG A 22 -1.02 -19.85 -15.23
CA ARG A 22 -1.12 -18.50 -14.65
C ARG A 22 -2.21 -17.62 -15.25
N VAL A 23 -2.51 -17.73 -16.54
CA VAL A 23 -3.63 -17.00 -17.18
C VAL A 23 -4.97 -17.47 -16.61
N ASN A 24 -5.12 -18.78 -16.39
CA ASN A 24 -6.31 -19.33 -15.74
C ASN A 24 -6.42 -18.88 -14.28
N THR A 25 -5.30 -18.80 -13.55
CA THR A 25 -5.30 -18.28 -12.17
C THR A 25 -5.73 -16.81 -12.11
N ARG A 26 -5.37 -15.97 -13.09
CA ARG A 26 -5.79 -14.56 -13.14
C ARG A 26 -7.27 -14.40 -13.42
N PHE A 27 -7.82 -15.22 -14.30
CA PHE A 27 -9.27 -15.24 -14.55
C PHE A 27 -10.02 -15.72 -13.30
N ILE A 28 -9.50 -16.74 -12.61
CA ILE A 28 -10.05 -17.23 -11.34
C ILE A 28 -9.94 -16.17 -10.23
N ILE A 29 -8.81 -15.46 -10.10
CA ILE A 29 -8.65 -14.36 -9.13
C ILE A 29 -9.60 -13.21 -9.48
N PHE A 30 -9.77 -12.87 -10.76
CA PHE A 30 -10.73 -11.84 -11.19
C PHE A 30 -12.16 -12.26 -10.86
N ILE A 31 -12.57 -13.49 -11.18
CA ILE A 31 -13.88 -14.03 -10.82
C ILE A 31 -14.07 -14.07 -9.30
N LEU A 32 -13.05 -14.48 -8.53
CA LEU A 32 -13.09 -14.45 -7.06
C LEU A 32 -13.17 -13.01 -6.54
N SER A 33 -12.50 -12.05 -7.18
CA SER A 33 -12.57 -10.63 -6.83
C SER A 33 -13.96 -10.05 -7.13
N VAL A 34 -14.55 -10.45 -8.25
CA VAL A 34 -15.92 -10.08 -8.64
C VAL A 34 -16.94 -10.75 -7.72
N LEU A 35 -16.80 -12.03 -7.40
CA LEU A 35 -17.66 -12.74 -6.44
C LEU A 35 -17.51 -12.17 -5.03
N PHE A 36 -16.29 -11.87 -4.62
CA PHE A 36 -16.02 -11.18 -3.36
C PHE A 36 -16.65 -9.80 -3.36
N ALA A 37 -16.56 -9.03 -4.44
CA ALA A 37 -17.29 -7.77 -4.60
C ALA A 37 -18.80 -7.97 -4.55
N PHE A 38 -19.36 -8.98 -5.22
CA PHE A 38 -20.81 -9.25 -5.22
C PHE A 38 -21.34 -9.76 -3.88
N ILE A 39 -20.51 -10.36 -3.03
CA ILE A 39 -20.91 -10.84 -1.71
C ILE A 39 -20.62 -9.78 -0.63
N PHE A 40 -19.42 -9.19 -0.65
CA PHE A 40 -19.02 -8.19 0.33
C PHE A 40 -19.64 -6.83 0.07
N LEU A 41 -19.88 -6.40 -1.16
CA LEU A 41 -20.49 -5.09 -1.42
C LEU A 41 -21.92 -5.00 -0.86
N PRO A 42 -22.82 -5.99 -1.03
CA PRO A 42 -24.13 -5.97 -0.38
C PRO A 42 -24.02 -6.06 1.14
N VAL A 43 -23.12 -6.88 1.68
CA VAL A 43 -22.90 -6.99 3.13
C VAL A 43 -22.39 -5.66 3.69
N MET A 44 -21.48 -4.99 2.99
CA MET A 44 -20.94 -3.68 3.34
C MET A 44 -22.00 -2.59 3.26
N ILE A 45 -22.80 -2.57 2.19
CA ILE A 45 -23.92 -1.63 2.03
C ILE A 45 -24.95 -1.86 3.14
N TYR A 46 -25.26 -3.12 3.46
CA TYR A 46 -26.16 -3.48 4.55
C TYR A 46 -25.60 -3.06 5.90
N LEU A 47 -24.31 -3.30 6.17
CA LEU A 47 -23.64 -2.84 7.38
C LEU A 47 -23.63 -1.33 7.50
N ILE A 48 -23.31 -0.61 6.42
CA ILE A 48 -23.38 0.86 6.36
C ILE A 48 -24.81 1.32 6.65
N ALA A 49 -25.82 0.69 6.05
CA ALA A 49 -27.23 1.01 6.28
C ALA A 49 -27.63 0.76 7.75
N VAL A 50 -27.23 -0.38 8.33
CA VAL A 50 -27.45 -0.71 9.74
C VAL A 50 -26.74 0.28 10.66
N ILE A 51 -25.51 0.67 10.35
CA ILE A 51 -24.77 1.69 11.09
C ILE A 51 -25.46 3.05 10.98
N PHE A 52 -26.02 3.39 9.81
CA PHE A 52 -26.78 4.62 9.60
C PHE A 52 -28.09 4.61 10.39
N ILE A 53 -28.80 3.48 10.41
CA ILE A 53 -30.03 3.28 11.19
C ILE A 53 -29.72 3.36 12.69
N LEU A 54 -28.67 2.68 13.16
CA LEU A 54 -28.20 2.77 14.55
C LEU A 54 -27.77 4.19 14.90
N TYR A 55 -27.07 4.87 13.99
CA TYR A 55 -26.70 6.28 14.14
C TYR A 55 -27.94 7.16 14.30
N PHE A 56 -28.94 7.01 13.42
CA PHE A 56 -30.16 7.81 13.47
C PHE A 56 -31.01 7.51 14.72
N TYR A 57 -31.14 6.23 15.08
CA TYR A 57 -31.92 5.79 16.24
C TYR A 57 -31.32 6.26 17.57
N PHE A 58 -29.99 6.28 17.70
CA PHE A 58 -29.34 6.51 18.98
C PHE A 58 -28.65 7.87 19.17
N THR A 59 -28.46 8.67 18.12
CA THR A 59 -27.88 10.03 18.23
C THR A 59 -28.68 10.98 19.12
N LYS A 60 -29.91 10.62 19.50
CA LYS A 60 -30.77 11.42 20.36
C LYS A 60 -30.48 11.28 21.87
N LYS A 61 -29.69 10.30 22.35
CA LYS A 61 -29.60 10.07 23.82
C LYS A 61 -28.27 9.64 24.46
N ASN A 62 -27.22 9.20 23.74
CA ASN A 62 -26.05 8.62 24.44
C ASN A 62 -24.66 8.99 23.88
N LYS A 63 -23.78 9.54 24.74
CA LYS A 63 -22.42 10.01 24.39
C LYS A 63 -21.47 8.86 24.01
N ILE A 64 -21.53 7.74 24.74
CA ILE A 64 -20.68 6.56 24.53
C ILE A 64 -20.92 5.94 23.15
N LEU A 65 -22.19 5.88 22.72
CA LEU A 65 -22.52 5.28 21.44
C LEU A 65 -22.03 6.13 20.24
N LYS A 66 -21.96 7.45 20.39
CA LYS A 66 -21.41 8.33 19.36
C LYS A 66 -19.92 8.02 19.09
N GLU A 67 -19.14 7.78 20.14
CA GLU A 67 -17.73 7.40 20.04
C GLU A 67 -17.54 6.02 19.40
N PHE A 68 -18.41 5.06 19.76
CA PHE A 68 -18.47 3.75 19.12
C PHE A 68 -18.79 3.85 17.62
N LEU A 69 -19.83 4.59 17.24
CA LEU A 69 -20.22 4.77 15.83
C LEU A 69 -19.12 5.40 14.99
N TYR A 70 -18.38 6.38 15.52
CA TYR A 70 -17.25 6.93 14.79
C TYR A 70 -16.12 5.90 14.60
N SER A 71 -15.84 5.08 15.61
CA SER A 71 -14.83 4.01 15.49
C SER A 71 -15.23 2.99 14.43
N VAL A 72 -16.52 2.66 14.36
CA VAL A 72 -17.10 1.81 13.32
C VAL A 72 -16.96 2.47 11.94
N ILE A 73 -17.25 3.76 11.80
CA ILE A 73 -17.07 4.49 10.53
C ILE A 73 -15.58 4.49 10.10
N LEU A 74 -14.63 4.65 11.02
CA LEU A 74 -13.19 4.56 10.72
C LEU A 74 -12.85 3.17 10.15
N PHE A 75 -13.31 2.10 10.81
CA PHE A 75 -13.13 0.72 10.36
C PHE A 75 -13.66 0.51 8.93
N PHE A 76 -14.93 0.89 8.67
CA PHE A 76 -15.54 0.69 7.36
C PHE A 76 -14.92 1.56 6.27
N SER A 77 -14.46 2.76 6.61
CA SER A 77 -13.76 3.64 5.67
C SER A 77 -12.39 3.07 5.27
N ASP A 78 -11.62 2.55 6.24
CA ASP A 78 -10.34 1.90 5.97
C ASP A 78 -10.55 0.61 5.13
N LEU A 79 -11.59 -0.16 5.40
CA LEU A 79 -11.91 -1.38 4.63
C LEU A 79 -12.38 -1.07 3.21
N PHE A 80 -13.25 -0.07 3.06
CA PHE A 80 -13.71 0.39 1.76
C PHE A 80 -12.55 0.96 0.93
N PHE A 81 -11.61 1.69 1.55
CA PHE A 81 -10.38 2.12 0.90
C PHE A 81 -9.57 0.94 0.37
N LEU A 82 -9.31 -0.10 1.17
CA LEU A 82 -8.58 -1.27 0.70
C LEU A 82 -9.29 -1.97 -0.46
N PHE A 83 -10.61 -2.05 -0.42
CA PHE A 83 -11.40 -2.63 -1.51
C PHE A 83 -11.24 -1.84 -2.82
N VAL A 84 -11.43 -0.51 -2.78
CA VAL A 84 -11.27 0.35 -3.96
C VAL A 84 -9.82 0.33 -4.46
N PHE A 85 -8.85 0.39 -3.55
CA PHE A 85 -7.43 0.29 -3.87
C PHE A 85 -7.10 -1.03 -4.55
N PHE A 86 -7.65 -2.16 -4.08
CA PHE A 86 -7.42 -3.47 -4.65
C PHE A 86 -7.96 -3.58 -6.08
N ILE A 87 -9.16 -3.05 -6.36
CA ILE A 87 -9.72 -3.02 -7.72
C ILE A 87 -8.78 -2.27 -8.66
N ILE A 88 -8.34 -1.08 -8.25
CA ILE A 88 -7.47 -0.22 -9.06
C ILE A 88 -6.10 -0.86 -9.23
N TYR A 89 -5.52 -1.40 -8.17
CA TYR A 89 -4.26 -2.12 -8.23
C TYR A 89 -4.31 -3.27 -9.24
N ASN A 90 -5.33 -4.12 -9.20
CA ASN A 90 -5.45 -5.25 -10.13
C ASN A 90 -5.66 -4.81 -11.59
N LEU A 91 -6.48 -3.77 -11.82
CA LEU A 91 -6.70 -3.21 -13.15
C LEU A 91 -5.37 -2.76 -13.79
N PHE A 92 -4.56 -2.02 -13.05
CA PHE A 92 -3.29 -1.51 -13.54
C PHE A 92 -2.23 -2.62 -13.63
N LEU A 93 -2.12 -3.47 -12.60
CA LEU A 93 -1.14 -4.55 -12.58
C LEU A 93 -1.35 -5.54 -13.73
N GLY A 94 -2.60 -5.88 -14.06
CA GLY A 94 -2.91 -6.74 -15.20
C GLY A 94 -2.35 -6.18 -16.51
N ASN A 95 -2.57 -4.89 -16.76
CA ASN A 95 -2.06 -4.20 -17.95
C ASN A 95 -0.53 -4.10 -17.96
N ILE A 96 0.09 -3.72 -16.84
CA ILE A 96 1.55 -3.67 -16.70
C ILE A 96 2.15 -5.04 -17.00
N MET A 97 1.64 -6.10 -16.37
CA MET A 97 2.16 -7.45 -16.54
C MET A 97 2.02 -7.96 -17.97
N ASN A 98 0.92 -7.66 -18.66
CA ASN A 98 0.76 -8.03 -20.06
C ASN A 98 1.83 -7.38 -20.94
N LYS A 99 2.12 -6.09 -20.72
CA LYS A 99 3.17 -5.36 -21.46
C LYS A 99 4.57 -5.84 -21.10
N VAL A 100 4.84 -6.15 -19.83
CA VAL A 100 6.11 -6.76 -19.39
C VAL A 100 6.31 -8.13 -20.03
N ILE A 101 5.27 -8.98 -20.09
CA ILE A 101 5.34 -10.29 -20.78
C ILE A 101 5.61 -10.09 -22.27
N SER A 102 4.96 -9.13 -22.94
CA SER A 102 5.25 -8.80 -24.33
C SER A 102 6.71 -8.37 -24.53
N LEU A 103 7.22 -7.51 -23.65
CA LEU A 103 8.62 -7.06 -23.68
C LEU A 103 9.58 -8.25 -23.49
N LEU A 104 9.33 -9.11 -22.51
CA LEU A 104 10.12 -10.32 -22.25
C LEU A 104 10.04 -11.34 -23.40
N THR A 105 8.91 -11.42 -24.09
CA THR A 105 8.75 -12.32 -25.25
C THR A 105 9.54 -11.79 -26.44
N LEU A 106 9.56 -10.47 -26.67
CA LEU A 106 10.37 -9.85 -27.72
C LEU A 106 11.86 -10.03 -27.44
N THR A 107 12.32 -9.75 -26.22
CA THR A 107 13.73 -9.93 -25.84
C THR A 107 14.13 -11.40 -25.80
N GLY A 108 13.26 -12.29 -25.31
CA GLY A 108 13.49 -13.73 -25.28
C GLY A 108 13.60 -14.36 -26.67
N LYS A 109 12.74 -13.95 -27.63
CA LYS A 109 12.86 -14.35 -29.04
C LYS A 109 14.16 -13.87 -29.67
N ALA A 110 14.62 -12.67 -29.31
CA ALA A 110 15.90 -12.15 -29.80
C ALA A 110 17.12 -12.93 -29.29
N LEU A 111 16.99 -13.63 -28.15
CA LEU A 111 18.09 -14.39 -27.53
C LEU A 111 18.15 -15.87 -27.95
N GLN A 112 17.10 -16.42 -28.57
CA GLN A 112 17.06 -17.85 -28.93
C GLN A 112 17.72 -18.13 -30.28
N GLY A 113 18.89 -18.80 -30.25
CA GLY A 113 19.47 -19.46 -31.42
C GLY A 113 20.25 -18.56 -32.38
N LEU A 114 20.55 -17.33 -31.98
CA LEU A 114 21.21 -16.32 -32.82
C LEU A 114 22.67 -16.10 -32.43
N THR A 115 23.52 -15.81 -33.42
CA THR A 115 24.88 -15.34 -33.17
C THR A 115 24.85 -13.94 -32.54
N GLN A 116 25.94 -13.51 -31.89
CA GLN A 116 25.99 -12.19 -31.22
C GLN A 116 25.67 -11.02 -32.16
N THR A 117 25.98 -11.17 -33.44
CA THR A 117 25.68 -10.22 -34.52
C THR A 117 24.18 -10.16 -34.82
N ASP A 118 23.53 -11.32 -34.94
CA ASP A 118 22.08 -11.41 -35.21
C ASP A 118 21.25 -10.89 -34.03
N ILE A 119 21.72 -11.10 -32.79
CA ILE A 119 21.10 -10.52 -31.59
C ILE A 119 21.09 -8.99 -31.69
N THR A 120 22.21 -8.39 -32.11
CA THR A 120 22.34 -6.93 -32.18
C THR A 120 21.43 -6.33 -33.26
N LEU A 121 21.38 -6.95 -34.44
CA LEU A 121 20.49 -6.53 -35.54
C LEU A 121 19.01 -6.70 -35.16
N ASN A 122 18.66 -7.77 -34.44
CA ASN A 122 17.28 -8.01 -34.01
C ASN A 122 16.85 -7.06 -32.88
N ILE A 123 17.77 -6.64 -32.00
CA ILE A 123 17.50 -5.59 -31.02
C ILE A 123 17.28 -4.25 -31.71
N LEU A 124 18.14 -3.90 -32.68
CA LEU A 124 18.01 -2.65 -33.45
C LEU A 124 16.68 -2.60 -34.23
N SER A 125 16.30 -3.70 -34.90
CA SER A 125 15.04 -3.76 -35.67
C SER A 125 13.79 -3.68 -34.79
N ASN A 126 13.84 -4.20 -33.56
CA ASN A 126 12.74 -4.14 -32.60
C ASN A 126 12.84 -2.96 -31.63
N GLN A 127 13.85 -2.10 -31.74
CA GLN A 127 14.11 -1.02 -30.78
C GLN A 127 12.90 -0.08 -30.64
N GLN A 128 12.25 0.27 -31.74
CA GLN A 128 11.05 1.11 -31.72
C GLN A 128 9.88 0.45 -30.96
N GLN A 129 9.66 -0.86 -31.17
CA GLN A 129 8.62 -1.61 -30.46
C GLN A 129 8.95 -1.74 -28.97
N MET A 130 10.21 -2.02 -28.62
CA MET A 130 10.68 -2.08 -27.23
C MET A 130 10.51 -0.74 -26.51
N ASN A 131 10.92 0.37 -27.15
CA ASN A 131 10.76 1.71 -26.60
C ASN A 131 9.28 2.05 -26.37
N SER A 132 8.41 1.72 -27.34
CA SER A 132 6.97 1.90 -27.18
C SER A 132 6.41 1.09 -25.99
N LEU A 133 6.84 -0.15 -25.80
CA LEU A 133 6.44 -0.96 -24.65
C LEU A 133 6.94 -0.38 -23.32
N ILE A 134 8.19 0.07 -23.27
CA ILE A 134 8.78 0.69 -22.06
C ILE A 134 8.00 1.95 -21.68
N VAL A 135 7.73 2.84 -22.64
CA VAL A 135 6.93 4.06 -22.42
C VAL A 135 5.53 3.70 -21.93
N ASN A 136 4.87 2.72 -22.56
CA ASN A 136 3.55 2.26 -22.13
C ASN A 136 3.56 1.69 -20.71
N ILE A 137 4.55 0.87 -20.35
CA ILE A 137 4.72 0.36 -18.98
C ILE A 137 4.88 1.53 -18.01
N GLY A 138 5.71 2.52 -18.35
CA GLY A 138 5.90 3.74 -17.57
C GLY A 138 4.60 4.53 -17.35
N LEU A 139 3.79 4.70 -18.39
CA LEU A 139 2.48 5.38 -18.30
C LEU A 139 1.52 4.64 -17.38
N TRP A 140 1.43 3.31 -17.47
CA TRP A 140 0.59 2.51 -16.58
C TRP A 140 1.08 2.58 -15.12
N ILE A 141 2.39 2.49 -14.88
CA ILE A 141 2.96 2.63 -13.53
C ILE A 141 2.66 4.02 -12.97
N PHE A 142 2.84 5.08 -13.76
CA PHE A 142 2.54 6.45 -13.35
C PHE A 142 1.05 6.62 -13.02
N GLY A 143 0.15 6.10 -13.87
CA GLY A 143 -1.28 6.13 -13.62
C GLY A 143 -1.68 5.38 -12.34
N LEU A 144 -1.06 4.23 -12.08
CA LEU A 144 -1.27 3.48 -10.84
C LEU A 144 -0.85 4.31 -9.62
N ILE A 145 0.32 4.94 -9.65
CA ILE A 145 0.83 5.78 -8.55
C ILE A 145 -0.08 6.99 -8.33
N ALA A 146 -0.43 7.71 -9.40
CA ALA A 146 -1.25 8.92 -9.32
C ALA A 146 -2.65 8.62 -8.77
N LEU A 147 -3.29 7.56 -9.26
CA LEU A 147 -4.63 7.19 -8.82
C LEU A 147 -4.61 6.62 -7.39
N SER A 148 -3.64 5.78 -7.05
CA SER A 148 -3.44 5.27 -5.69
C SER A 148 -3.22 6.40 -4.69
N TYR A 149 -2.43 7.40 -5.07
CA TYR A 149 -2.17 8.59 -4.27
C TYR A 149 -3.45 9.41 -4.05
N ALA A 150 -4.25 9.64 -5.10
CA ALA A 150 -5.50 10.37 -5.00
C ALA A 150 -6.50 9.65 -4.07
N LEU A 151 -6.68 8.35 -4.24
CA LEU A 151 -7.53 7.53 -3.36
C LEU A 151 -7.05 7.58 -1.92
N TYR A 152 -5.76 7.36 -1.70
CA TYR A 152 -5.17 7.39 -0.37
C TYR A 152 -5.44 8.73 0.31
N CYS A 153 -5.20 9.85 -0.39
CA CYS A 153 -5.43 11.17 0.18
C CYS A 153 -6.91 11.45 0.49
N ILE A 154 -7.84 10.98 -0.35
CA ILE A 154 -9.29 11.14 -0.11
C ILE A 154 -9.72 10.30 1.09
N PHE A 155 -9.46 8.98 1.06
CA PHE A 155 -9.94 8.07 2.08
C PHE A 155 -9.21 8.25 3.40
N GLN A 156 -7.88 8.22 3.41
CA GLN A 156 -7.12 8.41 4.64
C GLN A 156 -7.30 9.84 5.18
N GLY A 157 -7.42 10.85 4.30
CA GLY A 157 -7.73 12.21 4.74
C GLY A 157 -9.06 12.29 5.48
N LEU A 158 -10.10 11.61 4.97
CA LEU A 158 -11.41 11.53 5.64
C LEU A 158 -11.33 10.77 6.96
N VAL A 159 -10.61 9.65 7.00
CA VAL A 159 -10.45 8.83 8.19
C VAL A 159 -9.70 9.59 9.30
N TRP A 160 -8.60 10.27 8.95
CA TRP A 160 -7.89 11.14 9.89
C TRP A 160 -8.73 12.33 10.36
N PHE A 161 -9.50 12.96 9.47
CA PHE A 161 -10.43 14.02 9.84
C PHE A 161 -11.48 13.55 10.87
N ILE A 162 -12.08 12.36 10.67
CA ILE A 162 -13.03 11.78 11.61
C ILE A 162 -12.35 11.50 12.96
N ALA A 163 -11.12 10.99 12.96
CA ALA A 163 -10.35 10.75 14.18
C ALA A 163 -10.11 12.05 14.98
N HIS A 164 -9.77 13.16 14.32
CA HIS A 164 -9.70 14.48 14.96
C HIS A 164 -11.06 14.93 15.53
N LYS A 165 -12.15 14.66 14.82
CA LYS A 165 -13.51 15.02 15.25
C LYS A 165 -13.95 14.24 16.49
N ILE A 166 -13.56 12.96 16.62
CA ILE A 166 -13.78 12.15 17.83
C ILE A 166 -13.14 12.82 19.04
N LEU A 167 -11.93 13.35 18.87
CA LEU A 167 -11.19 14.10 19.90
C LEU A 167 -11.62 15.57 20.04
N LYS A 168 -12.84 15.88 19.57
CA LYS A 168 -13.56 17.16 19.67
C LYS A 168 -12.82 18.35 19.09
N GLU A 169 -12.07 18.13 18.02
CA GLU A 169 -11.38 19.22 17.34
C GLU A 169 -12.28 19.89 16.31
N LYS A 170 -12.39 21.22 16.38
CA LYS A 170 -13.07 22.02 15.35
C LYS A 170 -12.14 22.15 14.15
N THR A 171 -12.52 21.56 13.02
CA THR A 171 -11.77 21.60 11.76
C THR A 171 -12.70 21.72 10.57
N ASN A 172 -12.37 22.58 9.62
CA ASN A 172 -13.04 22.62 8.33
C ASN A 172 -12.56 21.44 7.47
N PHE A 173 -13.49 20.61 6.99
CA PHE A 173 -13.19 19.42 6.21
C PHE A 173 -12.40 19.73 4.93
N LYS A 174 -12.86 20.72 4.15
CA LYS A 174 -12.24 21.07 2.85
C LYS A 174 -10.80 21.53 3.03
N GLU A 175 -10.56 22.37 4.03
CA GLU A 175 -9.22 22.85 4.35
C GLU A 175 -8.32 21.72 4.87
N TYR A 176 -8.84 20.84 5.73
CA TYR A 176 -8.11 19.70 6.24
C TYR A 176 -7.65 18.78 5.10
N ILE A 177 -8.55 18.39 4.20
CA ILE A 177 -8.22 17.52 3.05
C ILE A 177 -7.18 18.19 2.15
N LYS A 178 -7.33 19.48 1.83
CA LYS A 178 -6.33 20.21 1.01
C LYS A 178 -4.93 20.14 1.65
N ARG A 179 -4.83 20.36 2.95
CA ARG A 179 -3.56 20.27 3.68
C ARG A 179 -3.04 18.83 3.78
N PHE A 180 -3.93 17.85 3.89
CA PHE A 180 -3.58 16.42 3.87
C PHE A 180 -2.97 16.00 2.54
N PHE A 181 -3.54 16.44 1.42
CA PHE A 181 -2.93 16.27 0.10
C PHE A 181 -1.54 16.93 0.04
N ALA A 182 -1.41 18.18 0.50
CA ALA A 182 -0.12 18.87 0.47
C ALA A 182 0.96 18.15 1.30
N VAL A 183 0.65 17.72 2.53
CA VAL A 183 1.60 16.98 3.37
C VAL A 183 1.96 15.63 2.77
N ASN A 184 0.99 14.91 2.19
CA ASN A 184 1.25 13.60 1.61
C ASN A 184 2.09 13.63 0.35
N ILE A 185 2.13 14.72 -0.41
CA ILE A 185 2.98 14.78 -1.61
C ILE A 185 4.46 14.62 -1.24
N LEU A 186 4.88 15.21 -0.13
CA LEU A 186 6.26 15.12 0.37
C LEU A 186 6.61 13.68 0.74
N TRP A 187 5.73 13.02 1.49
CA TRP A 187 5.94 11.64 1.91
C TRP A 187 5.88 10.68 0.73
N CYS A 188 4.95 10.88 -0.20
CA CYS A 188 4.84 10.10 -1.43
C CYS A 188 6.13 10.18 -2.27
N VAL A 189 6.64 11.40 -2.51
CA VAL A 189 7.92 11.60 -3.21
C VAL A 189 9.06 10.91 -2.47
N SER A 190 9.11 11.02 -1.14
CA SER A 190 10.13 10.34 -0.33
C SER A 190 10.07 8.82 -0.50
N PHE A 191 8.86 8.22 -0.43
CA PHE A 191 8.66 6.79 -0.65
C PHE A 191 9.05 6.35 -2.06
N VAL A 192 8.73 7.14 -3.09
CA VAL A 192 9.13 6.84 -4.48
C VAL A 192 10.65 6.84 -4.64
N ILE A 193 11.36 7.79 -4.02
CA ILE A 193 12.82 7.84 -4.04
C ILE A 193 13.42 6.57 -3.42
N ILE A 194 12.90 6.13 -2.28
CA ILE A 194 13.39 4.93 -1.59
C ILE A 194 13.08 3.67 -2.39
N ALA A 195 11.86 3.57 -2.92
CA ALA A 195 11.47 2.46 -3.77
C ALA A 195 12.36 2.38 -5.01
N TYR A 196 12.71 3.52 -5.62
CA TYR A 196 13.66 3.58 -6.72
C TYR A 196 15.04 3.05 -6.33
N PHE A 197 15.61 3.51 -5.22
CA PHE A 197 16.91 3.03 -4.74
C PHE A 197 16.88 1.55 -4.36
N TYR A 198 15.81 1.08 -3.73
CA TYR A 198 15.60 -0.32 -3.38
C TYR A 198 15.56 -1.18 -4.65
N VAL A 199 14.72 -0.85 -5.63
CA VAL A 199 14.62 -1.58 -6.89
C VAL A 199 15.97 -1.62 -7.61
N ARG A 200 16.68 -0.47 -7.68
CA ARG A 200 18.01 -0.40 -8.28
C ARG A 200 19.02 -1.29 -7.57
N ALA A 201 19.03 -1.29 -6.24
CA ALA A 201 19.92 -2.12 -5.43
C ALA A 201 19.60 -3.62 -5.58
N VAL A 202 18.32 -3.99 -5.63
CA VAL A 202 17.88 -5.37 -5.87
C VAL A 202 18.29 -5.84 -7.27
N ILE A 203 18.09 -5.02 -8.31
CA ILE A 203 18.52 -5.36 -9.68
C ILE A 203 20.05 -5.54 -9.73
N TYR A 204 20.81 -4.61 -9.14
CA TYR A 204 22.27 -4.66 -9.14
C TYR A 204 22.79 -5.92 -8.44
N THR A 205 22.26 -6.27 -7.27
CA THR A 205 22.65 -7.46 -6.51
C THR A 205 22.26 -8.77 -7.20
N GLN A 206 21.09 -8.83 -7.84
CA GLN A 206 20.65 -10.00 -8.59
C GLN A 206 21.45 -10.21 -9.88
N VAL A 207 21.74 -9.14 -10.63
CA VAL A 207 22.49 -9.22 -11.90
C VAL A 207 23.96 -9.57 -11.66
N LEU A 208 24.58 -9.01 -10.61
CA LEU A 208 26.00 -9.25 -10.30
C LEU A 208 26.25 -10.48 -9.41
N ARG A 209 25.24 -11.32 -9.20
CA ARG A 209 25.34 -12.62 -8.49
C ARG A 209 26.03 -12.54 -7.12
N SER A 210 25.78 -11.46 -6.36
CA SER A 210 26.21 -11.38 -4.95
C SER A 210 24.97 -11.53 -4.05
N PRO A 211 24.49 -12.77 -3.82
CA PRO A 211 23.26 -13.02 -3.07
C PRO A 211 23.33 -12.58 -1.60
N SER A 212 24.54 -12.41 -1.04
CA SER A 212 24.73 -12.02 0.37
C SER A 212 24.19 -10.63 0.71
N ASN A 213 23.99 -9.74 -0.27
CA ASN A 213 23.65 -8.34 0.00
C ASN A 213 22.14 -8.00 -0.05
N ILE A 214 21.29 -8.90 -0.55
CA ILE A 214 19.84 -8.63 -0.71
C ILE A 214 19.15 -8.45 0.64
N GLN A 215 19.53 -9.27 1.64
CA GLN A 215 18.97 -9.16 2.99
C GLN A 215 19.31 -7.82 3.64
N THR A 216 20.56 -7.39 3.53
CA THR A 216 21.03 -6.09 4.07
C THR A 216 20.28 -4.93 3.44
N VAL A 217 20.10 -4.93 2.11
CA VAL A 217 19.33 -3.90 1.39
C VAL A 217 17.88 -3.87 1.89
N SER A 218 17.27 -5.05 2.06
CA SER A 218 15.88 -5.17 2.53
C SER A 218 15.71 -4.64 3.95
N ILE A 219 16.59 -5.03 4.89
CA ILE A 219 16.56 -4.55 6.28
C ILE A 219 16.74 -3.03 6.33
N PHE A 220 17.71 -2.49 5.59
CA PHE A 220 17.96 -1.05 5.53
C PHE A 220 16.75 -0.28 5.00
N SER A 221 16.13 -0.76 3.91
CA SER A 221 14.91 -0.14 3.37
C SER A 221 13.74 -0.20 4.34
N VAL A 222 13.58 -1.29 5.08
CA VAL A 222 12.54 -1.41 6.12
C VAL A 222 12.78 -0.41 7.25
N ILE A 223 14.01 -0.28 7.76
CA ILE A 223 14.35 0.70 8.81
C ILE A 223 14.02 2.11 8.34
N LEU A 224 14.41 2.46 7.12
CA LEU A 224 14.17 3.79 6.56
C LEU A 224 12.66 4.06 6.38
N LEU A 225 11.90 3.05 5.94
CA LEU A 225 10.44 3.14 5.84
C LEU A 225 9.79 3.35 7.22
N ILE A 226 10.24 2.64 8.26
CA ILE A 226 9.75 2.80 9.64
C ILE A 226 10.00 4.23 10.14
N ILE A 227 11.20 4.77 9.89
CA ILE A 227 11.57 6.14 10.28
C ILE A 227 10.67 7.16 9.56
N LEU A 228 10.43 7.00 8.26
CA LEU A 228 9.57 7.92 7.53
C LEU A 228 8.10 7.83 7.94
N SER A 229 7.60 6.62 8.18
CA SER A 229 6.25 6.41 8.72
C SER A 229 6.08 7.12 10.07
N TYR A 230 7.10 7.08 10.94
CA TYR A 230 7.09 7.80 12.21
C TYR A 230 6.89 9.32 12.03
N PHE A 231 7.68 9.97 11.16
CA PHE A 231 7.51 11.40 10.89
C PHE A 231 6.20 11.72 10.14
N ALA A 232 5.77 10.86 9.22
CA ALA A 232 4.52 11.02 8.48
C ALA A 232 3.30 11.01 9.41
N LEU A 233 3.22 10.05 10.34
CA LEU A 233 2.12 9.96 11.30
C LEU A 233 2.05 11.20 12.21
N ILE A 234 3.20 11.70 12.67
CA ILE A 234 3.25 12.94 13.46
C ILE A 234 2.72 14.12 12.63
N SER A 235 3.13 14.20 11.36
CA SER A 235 2.66 15.26 10.47
C SER A 235 1.16 15.23 10.25
N TYR A 236 0.54 14.05 10.18
CA TYR A 236 -0.90 13.93 10.00
C TYR A 236 -1.70 14.51 11.17
N VAL A 237 -1.18 14.40 12.39
CA VAL A 237 -1.79 15.02 13.58
C VAL A 237 -1.66 16.55 13.54
N LEU A 238 -0.52 17.06 13.07
CA LEU A 238 -0.21 18.48 13.12
C LEU A 238 -0.87 19.32 12.02
N ILE A 239 -1.34 18.68 10.92
CA ILE A 239 -2.00 19.31 9.76
C ILE A 239 -3.08 20.33 10.14
N LYS A 240 -3.85 20.03 11.20
CA LYS A 240 -4.88 20.94 11.66
C LYS A 240 -4.31 22.27 12.13
N LYS A 241 -3.30 22.21 13.01
CA LYS A 241 -2.84 23.38 13.78
C LYS A 241 -1.92 24.26 12.94
N TYR A 242 -1.20 23.68 11.99
CA TYR A 242 -0.15 24.36 11.23
C TYR A 242 -0.43 24.32 9.72
N GLY A 243 0.14 25.25 8.96
CA GLY A 243 0.16 25.19 7.49
C GLY A 243 1.00 24.02 6.97
N PHE A 244 1.10 23.84 5.66
CA PHE A 244 1.87 22.73 5.07
C PHE A 244 3.34 22.73 5.55
N VAL A 245 4.07 23.82 5.32
CA VAL A 245 5.50 23.93 5.66
C VAL A 245 5.72 23.81 7.17
N ASP A 246 4.90 24.52 7.94
CA ASP A 246 5.00 24.51 9.41
C ASP A 246 4.66 23.15 10.01
N SER A 247 3.69 22.42 9.44
CA SER A 247 3.37 21.06 9.87
C SER A 247 4.58 20.15 9.73
N ILE A 248 5.28 20.19 8.59
CA ILE A 248 6.48 19.38 8.38
C ILE A 248 7.58 19.79 9.35
N LYS A 249 7.95 21.07 9.41
CA LYS A 249 9.01 21.56 10.32
C LYS A 249 8.72 21.21 11.78
N LYS A 250 7.48 21.43 12.23
CA LYS A 250 7.05 21.09 13.60
C LYS A 250 7.01 19.59 13.83
N SER A 251 6.70 18.79 12.82
CA SER A 251 6.75 17.32 12.94
C SER A 251 8.16 16.85 13.24
N PHE A 252 9.15 17.30 12.47
CA PHE A 252 10.55 16.96 12.74
C PHE A 252 11.02 17.49 14.09
N SER A 253 10.72 18.75 14.42
CA SER A 253 11.13 19.33 15.70
C SER A 253 10.51 18.60 16.89
N LEU A 254 9.20 18.30 16.84
CA LEU A 254 8.50 17.61 17.91
C LEU A 254 8.96 16.15 18.03
N ALA A 255 9.11 15.45 16.90
CA ALA A 255 9.55 14.07 16.83
C ALA A 255 10.94 13.84 17.46
N ILE A 256 11.85 14.81 17.29
CA ILE A 256 13.20 14.76 17.85
C ILE A 256 13.19 15.20 19.32
N LYS A 257 12.54 16.33 19.64
CA LYS A 257 12.53 16.88 21.01
C LYS A 257 11.79 15.97 22.00
N GLU A 258 10.68 15.38 21.59
CA GLU A 258 9.83 14.54 22.43
C GLU A 258 9.99 13.05 22.08
N PHE A 259 11.14 12.66 21.51
CA PHE A 259 11.39 11.29 21.08
C PHE A 259 11.16 10.28 22.20
N ALA A 260 11.65 10.57 23.42
CA ALA A 260 11.48 9.70 24.58
C ALA A 260 10.00 9.45 24.96
N THR A 261 9.10 10.37 24.61
CA THR A 261 7.67 10.23 24.89
C THR A 261 6.91 9.56 23.75
N ILE A 262 7.26 9.87 22.48
CA ILE A 262 6.54 9.36 21.31
C ILE A 262 7.06 7.96 20.90
N ALA A 263 8.35 7.69 21.03
CA ALA A 263 8.95 6.43 20.60
C ALA A 263 8.38 5.19 21.33
N PRO A 264 8.18 5.18 22.66
CA PRO A 264 7.63 4.01 23.35
C PRO A 264 6.22 3.66 22.87
N MET A 265 5.40 4.67 22.60
CA MET A 265 4.09 4.48 22.00
C MET A 265 4.21 3.86 20.61
N TYR A 266 5.08 4.40 19.75
CA TYR A 266 5.26 3.87 18.41
C TYR A 266 5.78 2.43 18.43
N VAL A 267 6.71 2.11 19.34
CA VAL A 267 7.18 0.74 19.60
C VAL A 267 6.04 -0.16 20.03
N LEU A 268 5.16 0.27 20.94
CA LEU A 268 3.99 -0.49 21.37
C LEU A 268 3.04 -0.77 20.20
N LEU A 269 2.85 0.19 19.29
CA LEU A 269 2.05 -0.02 18.09
C LEU A 269 2.69 -1.04 17.13
N VAL A 270 4.00 -0.97 16.91
CA VAL A 270 4.75 -1.95 16.10
C VAL A 270 4.68 -3.34 16.72
N LEU A 271 4.83 -3.44 18.05
CA LEU A 271 4.68 -4.71 18.77
C LEU A 271 3.26 -5.28 18.65
N GLY A 272 2.22 -4.44 18.71
CA GLY A 272 0.84 -4.87 18.48
C GLY A 272 0.64 -5.46 17.08
N PHE A 273 1.20 -4.83 16.04
CA PHE A 273 1.19 -5.40 14.68
C PHE A 273 1.98 -6.71 14.59
N ALA A 274 3.12 -6.82 15.28
CA ALA A 274 3.90 -8.06 15.30
C ALA A 274 3.14 -9.21 15.99
N VAL A 275 2.41 -8.95 17.08
CA VAL A 275 1.56 -9.93 17.74
C VAL A 275 0.41 -10.37 16.82
N ILE A 276 -0.24 -9.43 16.13
CA ILE A 276 -1.28 -9.76 15.14
C ILE A 276 -0.68 -10.62 14.03
N ASP A 277 0.50 -10.28 13.49
CA ASP A 277 1.15 -11.07 12.43
C ASP A 277 1.44 -12.51 12.88
N VAL A 278 1.99 -12.71 14.09
CA VAL A 278 2.23 -14.05 14.65
C VAL A 278 0.93 -14.85 14.75
N LEU A 279 -0.14 -14.22 15.26
CA LEU A 279 -1.46 -14.86 15.35
C LEU A 279 -1.99 -15.27 13.96
N LEU A 280 -1.86 -14.39 12.96
CA LEU A 280 -2.29 -14.69 11.59
C LEU A 280 -1.50 -15.83 10.97
N ARG A 281 -0.18 -15.93 11.21
CA ARG A 281 0.61 -17.08 10.76
C ARG A 281 0.15 -18.39 11.38
N LEU A 282 -0.21 -18.40 12.66
CA LEU A 282 -0.76 -19.58 13.32
C LEU A 282 -2.12 -19.97 12.71
N LEU A 283 -2.98 -18.99 12.46
CA LEU A 283 -4.27 -19.22 11.81
C LEU A 283 -4.14 -19.69 10.36
N PHE A 284 -3.13 -19.22 9.63
CA PHE A 284 -2.81 -19.68 8.27
C PHE A 284 -2.53 -21.18 8.22
N MET A 285 -1.83 -21.72 9.23
CA MET A 285 -1.55 -23.16 9.35
C MET A 285 -2.84 -23.98 9.52
N VAL A 286 -3.89 -23.38 10.08
CA VAL A 286 -5.19 -24.03 10.27
C VAL A 286 -6.07 -23.87 9.04
N ASN A 287 -6.32 -22.63 8.62
CA ASN A 287 -7.20 -22.30 7.51
C ASN A 287 -6.96 -20.87 6.98
N VAL A 288 -6.70 -20.75 5.68
CA VAL A 288 -6.44 -19.47 5.01
C VAL A 288 -7.64 -18.50 5.09
N THR A 289 -8.86 -19.01 4.92
CA THR A 289 -10.09 -18.19 5.01
C THR A 289 -10.27 -17.63 6.42
N LEU A 290 -10.02 -18.45 7.44
CA LEU A 290 -10.07 -18.02 8.84
C LEU A 290 -9.03 -16.93 9.14
N MET A 291 -7.79 -17.10 8.65
CA MET A 291 -6.75 -16.08 8.75
C MET A 291 -7.22 -14.74 8.15
N VAL A 292 -7.84 -14.75 6.97
CA VAL A 292 -8.32 -13.51 6.33
C VAL A 292 -9.40 -12.84 7.16
N ILE A 293 -10.41 -13.60 7.61
CA ILE A 293 -11.53 -13.05 8.41
C ILE A 293 -11.01 -12.45 9.72
N ILE A 294 -10.20 -13.21 10.46
CA ILE A 294 -9.64 -12.73 11.74
C ILE A 294 -8.66 -11.58 11.52
N GLY A 295 -7.87 -11.61 10.44
CA GLY A 295 -6.97 -10.53 10.07
C GLY A 295 -7.70 -9.21 9.86
N ILE A 296 -8.83 -9.22 9.17
CA ILE A 296 -9.69 -8.03 9.00
C ILE A 296 -10.22 -7.57 10.37
N ILE A 297 -10.74 -8.48 11.18
CA ILE A 297 -11.34 -8.15 12.49
C ILE A 297 -10.29 -7.57 13.46
N LEU A 298 -9.03 -7.99 13.40
CA LEU A 298 -7.99 -7.52 14.31
C LEU A 298 -7.26 -6.27 13.78
N MET A 299 -6.87 -6.25 12.50
CA MET A 299 -6.03 -5.19 11.94
C MET A 299 -6.72 -3.84 11.92
N PHE A 300 -7.96 -3.77 11.42
CA PHE A 300 -8.62 -2.48 11.21
C PHE A 300 -9.01 -1.78 12.52
N PRO A 301 -9.60 -2.45 13.54
CA PRO A 301 -9.81 -1.82 14.82
C PRO A 301 -8.50 -1.40 15.49
N PHE A 302 -7.44 -2.18 15.34
CA PHE A 302 -6.12 -1.81 15.85
C PHE A 302 -5.55 -0.56 15.16
N ILE A 303 -5.67 -0.44 13.83
CA ILE A 303 -5.28 0.76 13.07
C ILE A 303 -6.07 1.99 13.54
N ALA A 304 -7.39 1.84 13.71
CA ALA A 304 -8.24 2.93 14.20
C ALA A 304 -7.84 3.37 15.62
N TYR A 305 -7.59 2.40 16.51
CA TYR A 305 -7.10 2.66 17.86
C TYR A 305 -5.73 3.35 17.84
N ALA A 306 -4.77 2.83 17.07
CA ALA A 306 -3.44 3.40 16.91
C ALA A 306 -3.50 4.89 16.50
N ARG A 307 -4.35 5.21 15.53
CA ARG A 307 -4.60 6.57 15.06
C ARG A 307 -5.08 7.50 16.19
N LEU A 308 -6.05 7.06 16.98
CA LEU A 308 -6.57 7.83 18.11
C LEU A 308 -5.52 8.04 19.20
N VAL A 309 -4.74 7.01 19.51
CA VAL A 309 -3.66 7.09 20.49
C VAL A 309 -2.62 8.11 20.02
N ILE A 310 -2.19 8.04 18.75
CA ILE A 310 -1.22 8.98 18.13
C ILE A 310 -1.68 10.43 18.25
N ILE A 311 -2.93 10.71 17.87
CA ILE A 311 -3.50 12.06 17.99
C ILE A 311 -3.50 12.53 19.45
N SER A 312 -3.91 11.66 20.38
CA SER A 312 -4.01 12.00 21.81
C SER A 312 -2.66 12.38 22.43
N VAL A 313 -1.62 11.58 22.21
CA VAL A 313 -0.27 11.85 22.76
C VAL A 313 0.32 13.12 22.17
N ILE A 314 0.31 13.27 20.84
CA ILE A 314 0.89 14.44 20.18
C ILE A 314 0.14 15.73 20.55
N LYS A 315 -1.19 15.66 20.72
CA LYS A 315 -1.99 16.78 21.19
C LYS A 315 -1.59 17.22 22.60
N ASN A 316 -1.34 16.28 23.52
CA ASN A 316 -0.93 16.61 24.88
C ASN A 316 0.44 17.31 24.89
N LEU A 317 1.39 16.83 24.07
CA LEU A 317 2.71 17.43 23.93
C LEU A 317 2.65 18.85 23.34
N THR A 318 1.84 19.06 22.31
CA THR A 318 1.69 20.37 21.67
C THR A 318 0.93 21.40 22.51
N LYS A 319 0.22 20.99 23.56
CA LYS A 319 -0.37 21.88 24.56
C LYS A 319 0.65 22.32 25.61
N LYS A 320 1.56 21.43 26.02
CA LYS A 320 2.60 21.73 27.02
C LYS A 320 3.63 22.74 26.52
N ASN A 321 3.89 22.75 25.21
CA ASN A 321 4.90 23.59 24.57
C ASN A 321 4.37 24.96 24.11
N ASN A 322 3.13 25.30 24.46
CA ASN A 322 2.40 26.51 24.07
C ASN A 322 2.06 27.32 25.32
#